data_AF-A0A7K5APD9-F1
#
_entry.id   AF-A0A7K5APD9-F1
#
_cell.length_a   1.000
_cell.length_b   1.000
_cell.length_c   1.000
_cell.angle_alpha   90.00
_cell.angle_beta   90.00
_cell.angle_gamma   90.00
#
_symmetry.space_group_name_H-M   'P 1'
#
loop_
_entity.id
_entity.type
_entity.pdbx_description
1 polymer ?
#
loop_
_entity_poly.entity_id
_entity_poly.type
_entity_poly.pdbx_seq_one_letter_code
_entity_poly.pdbx_strand_id
1 'polypeptide(L)'
;AEEITLTIGQAFDLAYRKFLESGGKDVETRKQIAGLQKRIQELETENAELKNKVQDLENQLRITQVHASPAGSVTPKSPSTDIFDMVPFSPISPQSSTPTRNGTQPPPVPSRSTEIKRDLFGAEPFDPFNCGAGDFPPDIQSKLDEMQEGFKMGLTLEGTVFCLDPLDSRC
;
A
#
# COMPACT_ATOMS: atom_id res chain seq x y z
N ALA A 1 -61.19 -18.59 14.75
CA ALA A 1 -61.05 -17.95 13.43
C ALA A 1 -60.38 -16.57 13.54
N GLU A 2 -60.80 -15.73 14.49
CA GLU A 2 -60.27 -14.38 14.70
C GLU A 2 -58.76 -14.31 15.01
N GLU A 3 -58.24 -15.24 15.81
CA GLU A 3 -56.80 -15.32 16.14
C GLU A 3 -55.93 -15.53 14.89
N ILE A 4 -56.37 -16.40 13.97
CA ILE A 4 -55.67 -16.68 12.72
C ILE A 4 -55.61 -15.42 11.85
N THR A 5 -56.73 -14.70 11.74
CA THR A 5 -56.79 -13.44 10.98
C THR A 5 -55.86 -12.39 11.58
N LEU A 6 -55.80 -12.28 12.92
CA LEU A 6 -54.93 -11.34 13.60
C LEU A 6 -53.45 -11.67 13.37
N THR A 7 -53.06 -12.95 13.51
CA THR A 7 -51.68 -13.40 13.27
C THR A 7 -51.26 -13.18 11.81
N ILE A 8 -52.15 -13.45 10.85
CA ILE A 8 -51.89 -13.20 9.43
C ILE A 8 -51.67 -11.70 9.18
N GLY A 9 -52.53 -10.83 9.73
CA GLY A 9 -52.39 -9.38 9.62
C GLY A 9 -51.05 -8.88 10.17
N GLN A 10 -50.68 -9.34 11.36
CA GLN A 10 -49.40 -8.99 11.99
C GLN A 10 -48.19 -9.46 11.17
N ALA A 11 -48.27 -10.65 10.56
CA ALA A 11 -47.22 -11.16 9.69
C ALA A 11 -47.06 -10.31 8.43
N PHE A 12 -48.18 -9.87 7.82
CA PHE A 12 -48.16 -8.94 6.69
C PHE A 12 -47.59 -7.56 7.08
N ASP A 13 -47.98 -7.00 8.22
CA ASP A 13 -47.47 -5.71 8.70
C ASP A 13 -45.96 -5.76 8.98
N LEU A 14 -45.47 -6.87 9.53
CA LEU A 14 -44.05 -7.10 9.73
C LEU A 14 -43.31 -7.22 8.38
N ALA A 15 -43.84 -8.00 7.45
CA ALA A 15 -43.25 -8.18 6.13
C ALA A 15 -43.23 -6.85 5.33
N TYR A 16 -44.28 -6.05 5.44
CA TYR A 16 -44.37 -4.74 4.77
C TYR A 16 -43.35 -3.74 5.31
N ARG A 17 -43.19 -3.66 6.64
CA ARG A 17 -42.10 -2.87 7.24
C ARG A 17 -40.73 -3.32 6.78
N LYS A 18 -40.47 -4.63 6.77
CA LYS A 18 -39.19 -5.19 6.28
C LYS A 18 -38.96 -4.89 4.79
N PHE A 19 -40.01 -4.96 3.97
CA PHE A 19 -39.92 -4.63 2.55
C PHE A 19 -39.49 -3.17 2.35
N LEU A 20 -40.14 -2.22 3.03
CA LEU A 20 -39.79 -0.79 2.95
C LEU A 20 -38.38 -0.49 3.48
N GLU A 21 -38.00 -1.08 4.62
CA GLU A 21 -36.66 -0.93 5.19
C GLU A 21 -35.57 -1.53 4.29
N SER A 22 -35.86 -2.64 3.61
CA SER A 22 -34.91 -3.31 2.70
C SER A 22 -34.80 -2.62 1.34
N GLY A 23 -35.90 -2.03 0.84
CA GLY A 23 -35.93 -1.38 -0.47
C GLY A 23 -34.95 -0.21 -0.60
N GLY A 24 -34.80 0.60 0.45
CA GLY A 24 -33.82 1.69 0.47
C GLY A 24 -32.36 1.19 0.52
N LYS A 25 -32.09 0.12 1.27
CA LYS A 25 -30.76 -0.47 1.41
C LYS A 25 -30.26 -1.10 0.10
N ASP A 26 -31.15 -1.77 -0.63
CA ASP A 26 -30.83 -2.40 -1.92
C ASP A 26 -30.52 -1.35 -3.01
N VAL A 27 -31.25 -0.23 -3.02
CA VAL A 27 -30.97 0.88 -3.94
C VAL A 27 -29.60 1.50 -3.67
N GLU A 28 -29.27 1.79 -2.40
CA GLU A 28 -27.98 2.36 -2.05
C GLU A 28 -26.82 1.39 -2.35
N THR A 29 -27.00 0.09 -2.07
CA THR A 29 -26.00 -0.94 -2.40
C THR A 29 -25.75 -1.01 -3.90
N ARG A 30 -26.81 -1.00 -4.72
CA ARG A 30 -26.68 -0.98 -6.19
C ARG A 30 -25.97 0.27 -6.69
N LYS A 31 -26.25 1.43 -6.08
CA LYS A 31 -25.57 2.69 -6.41
C LYS A 31 -24.07 2.63 -6.08
N GLN A 32 -23.70 2.08 -4.92
CA GLN A 32 -22.29 1.87 -4.56
C GLN A 32 -21.59 0.92 -5.54
N ILE A 33 -22.22 -0.20 -5.89
CA ILE A 33 -21.68 -1.15 -6.87
C ILE A 33 -21.45 -0.47 -8.23
N ALA A 34 -22.44 0.29 -8.73
CA ALA A 34 -22.31 1.02 -9.99
C ALA A 34 -21.19 2.08 -9.95
N GLY A 35 -21.04 2.78 -8.82
CA GLY A 35 -19.96 3.73 -8.61
C GLY A 35 -18.57 3.08 -8.64
N LEU A 36 -18.42 1.93 -7.98
CA LEU A 36 -17.18 1.16 -8.00
C LEU A 36 -16.84 0.62 -9.39
N GLN A 37 -17.84 0.08 -10.11
CA GLN A 37 -17.66 -0.39 -11.48
C GLN A 37 -17.18 0.74 -12.42
N LYS A 38 -17.76 1.94 -12.29
CA LYS A 38 -17.33 3.11 -13.05
C LYS A 38 -15.87 3.46 -12.74
N ARG A 39 -15.50 3.49 -11.45
CA ARG A 39 -14.13 3.81 -11.03
C ARG A 39 -13.11 2.78 -11.51
N ILE A 40 -13.46 1.49 -11.50
CA ILE A 40 -12.60 0.43 -12.04
C ILE A 40 -12.34 0.69 -13.53
N GLN A 41 -13.38 0.98 -14.31
CA GLN A 41 -13.24 1.23 -15.74
C GLN A 41 -12.38 2.46 -16.06
N GLU A 42 -12.54 3.55 -15.30
CA GLU A 42 -11.70 4.75 -15.43
C GLU A 42 -10.22 4.42 -15.15
N LEU A 43 -9.95 3.71 -14.06
CA LEU A 43 -8.60 3.29 -13.70
C LEU A 43 -7.99 2.30 -14.71
N GLU A 44 -8.77 1.37 -15.26
CA GLU A 44 -8.31 0.45 -16.31
C GLU A 44 -7.90 1.19 -17.57
N THR A 45 -8.67 2.22 -17.95
CA THR A 45 -8.39 3.06 -19.12
C THR A 45 -7.12 3.87 -18.90
N GLU A 46 -7.00 4.55 -17.76
CA GLU A 46 -5.80 5.31 -17.40
C GLU A 46 -4.56 4.41 -17.33
N ASN A 47 -4.69 3.23 -16.74
CA ASN A 47 -3.58 2.27 -16.63
C ASN A 47 -3.12 1.79 -18.02
N ALA A 48 -4.05 1.57 -18.96
CA ALA A 48 -3.70 1.24 -20.34
C ALA A 48 -2.97 2.39 -21.03
N GLU A 49 -3.41 3.64 -20.85
CA GLU A 49 -2.73 4.82 -21.39
C GLU A 49 -1.32 4.97 -20.83
N LEU A 50 -1.16 4.86 -19.50
CA LEU A 50 0.13 4.93 -18.84
C LEU A 50 1.08 3.83 -19.31
N LYS A 51 0.60 2.60 -19.47
CA LYS A 51 1.40 1.49 -20.03
C LYS A 51 1.87 1.78 -21.45
N ASN A 52 1.00 2.33 -22.31
CA ASN A 52 1.39 2.72 -23.67
C ASN A 52 2.47 3.81 -23.65
N LYS A 53 2.33 4.82 -22.77
CA LYS A 53 3.31 5.90 -22.65
C LYS A 53 4.66 5.41 -22.14
N VAL A 54 4.67 4.51 -21.16
CA VAL A 54 5.90 3.86 -20.67
C VAL A 54 6.56 3.09 -21.81
N GLN A 55 5.79 2.29 -22.56
CA GLN A 55 6.31 1.52 -23.68
C GLN A 55 6.92 2.42 -24.78
N ASP A 56 6.26 3.53 -25.12
CA ASP A 56 6.78 4.49 -26.10
C ASP A 56 8.11 5.11 -25.66
N LEU A 57 8.20 5.53 -24.40
CA LEU A 57 9.43 6.08 -23.83
C LEU A 57 10.57 5.04 -23.80
N GLU A 58 10.27 3.80 -23.43
CA GLU A 58 11.26 2.71 -23.48
C GLU A 58 11.73 2.41 -24.91
N ASN A 59 10.83 2.49 -25.89
CA ASN A 59 11.16 2.34 -27.30
C ASN A 59 12.07 3.48 -27.78
N GLN A 60 11.74 4.73 -27.45
CA GLN A 60 12.58 5.89 -27.76
C GLN A 60 13.98 5.75 -27.16
N LEU A 61 14.08 5.36 -25.88
CA LEU A 61 15.37 5.18 -25.22
C LEU A 61 16.20 4.08 -25.88
N ARG A 62 15.59 2.95 -26.24
CA ARG A 62 16.25 1.88 -27.01
C ARG A 62 16.75 2.37 -28.36
N ILE A 63 15.97 3.18 -29.07
CA ILE A 63 16.38 3.75 -30.37
C ILE A 63 17.57 4.72 -30.18
N THR A 64 17.50 5.64 -29.21
CA THR A 64 18.59 6.60 -28.94
C THR A 64 19.89 5.89 -28.55
N GLN A 65 19.82 4.82 -27.74
CA GLN A 65 20.99 4.06 -27.31
C GLN A 65 21.64 3.28 -28.47
N VAL A 66 20.87 2.82 -29.44
CA VAL A 66 21.39 2.13 -30.64
C VAL A 66 22.03 3.11 -31.62
N HIS A 67 21.58 4.37 -31.68
CA HIS A 67 22.20 5.42 -32.50
C HIS A 67 23.44 6.06 -31.87
N ALA A 68 23.67 5.89 -30.56
CA ALA A 68 24.92 6.25 -29.90
C ALA A 68 25.96 5.12 -30.08
N SER A 69 26.55 5.01 -31.28
CA SER A 69 27.76 4.19 -31.45
C SER A 69 28.89 4.72 -30.55
N PRO A 70 29.60 3.85 -29.81
CA PRO A 70 30.73 4.24 -28.98
C PRO A 70 31.98 4.45 -29.87
N ALA A 71 32.02 5.58 -30.58
CA ALA A 71 33.26 6.07 -31.20
C ALA A 71 33.81 7.16 -30.28
N GLY A 72 34.76 6.77 -29.42
CA GLY A 72 35.33 7.58 -28.36
C GLY A 72 36.06 8.83 -28.83
N SER A 73 35.91 9.89 -28.03
CA SER A 73 36.67 11.16 -27.98
C SER A 73 35.76 12.11 -27.18
N VAL A 74 36.04 12.64 -25.99
CA VAL A 74 37.27 13.11 -25.35
C VAL A 74 37.01 13.29 -23.85
N THR A 75 37.96 12.85 -23.03
CA THR A 75 38.25 13.20 -21.62
C THR A 75 37.09 13.55 -20.66
N PRO A 76 36.78 12.72 -19.65
CA PRO A 76 36.10 13.23 -18.47
C PRO A 76 37.11 14.01 -17.63
N LYS A 77 36.83 15.31 -17.53
CA LYS A 77 37.38 16.24 -16.56
C LYS A 77 37.39 15.60 -15.17
N SER A 78 38.46 15.84 -14.41
CA SER A 78 38.77 15.32 -13.07
C SER A 78 37.55 15.17 -12.15
N PRO A 79 37.54 14.17 -11.25
CA PRO A 79 36.38 13.85 -10.45
C PRO A 79 36.08 15.02 -9.50
N SER A 80 34.91 15.62 -9.66
CA SER A 80 34.30 16.45 -8.62
C SER A 80 33.81 15.49 -7.53
N THR A 81 34.58 15.32 -6.47
CA THR A 81 34.13 14.58 -5.29
C THR A 81 33.01 15.38 -4.61
N ASP A 82 31.84 14.76 -4.44
CA ASP A 82 30.75 15.31 -3.65
C ASP A 82 31.16 15.43 -2.17
N ILE A 83 30.45 16.25 -1.39
CA ILE A 83 30.71 16.52 0.04
C ILE A 83 30.72 15.22 0.85
N PHE A 84 29.91 14.25 0.44
CA PHE A 84 30.04 12.86 0.86
C PHE A 84 30.95 12.18 -0.15
N ASP A 85 32.08 11.66 0.32
CA ASP A 85 33.20 11.09 -0.44
C ASP A 85 32.81 9.83 -1.24
N MET A 86 31.83 10.00 -2.13
CA MET A 86 31.21 8.97 -2.92
C MET A 86 32.05 8.79 -4.17
N VAL A 87 33.00 7.88 -4.09
CA VAL A 87 33.70 7.38 -5.26
C VAL A 87 32.70 6.58 -6.10
N PRO A 88 32.39 6.98 -7.35
CA PRO A 88 31.55 6.17 -8.21
C PRO A 88 32.21 4.81 -8.44
N PHE A 89 31.42 3.73 -8.35
CA PHE A 89 31.89 2.39 -8.65
C PHE A 89 32.49 2.36 -10.07
N SER A 90 33.70 1.81 -10.20
CA SER A 90 34.32 1.65 -11.51
C SER A 90 33.44 0.77 -12.41
N PRO A 91 33.36 1.03 -13.73
CA PRO A 91 32.58 0.21 -14.65
C PRO A 91 33.04 -1.24 -14.56
N ILE A 92 32.12 -2.11 -14.17
CA ILE A 92 32.33 -3.55 -14.10
C ILE A 92 32.63 -4.04 -15.52
N SER A 93 33.80 -4.65 -15.74
CA SER A 93 34.05 -5.37 -17.01
C SER A 93 32.97 -6.43 -17.19
N PRO A 94 32.42 -6.62 -18.40
CA PRO A 94 31.40 -7.63 -18.64
C PRO A 94 32.01 -9.01 -18.38
N GLN A 95 31.72 -9.58 -17.21
CA GLN A 95 31.97 -10.99 -16.96
C GLN A 95 31.03 -11.79 -17.85
N SER A 96 31.60 -12.79 -18.53
CA SER A 96 30.87 -13.69 -19.42
C SER A 96 29.64 -14.26 -18.71
N SER A 97 28.50 -14.11 -19.36
CA SER A 97 27.23 -14.69 -18.96
C SER A 97 27.32 -16.21 -18.80
N THR A 98 27.34 -16.69 -17.56
CA THR A 98 26.83 -18.04 -17.26
C THR A 98 25.31 -17.97 -17.26
N PRO A 99 24.60 -18.84 -18.00
CA PRO A 99 23.16 -18.78 -18.09
C PRO A 99 22.53 -19.36 -16.82
N THR A 100 22.16 -18.51 -15.86
CA THR A 100 21.36 -18.94 -14.71
C THR A 100 19.89 -18.62 -14.96
N ARG A 101 19.21 -19.70 -15.33
CA ARG A 101 17.76 -19.92 -15.45
C ARG A 101 16.94 -19.22 -14.36
N ASN A 102 15.94 -18.45 -14.80
CA ASN A 102 14.67 -18.07 -14.15
C ASN A 102 14.65 -17.74 -12.64
N GLY A 103 14.39 -16.47 -12.34
CA GLY A 103 13.30 -15.99 -11.49
C GLY A 103 13.14 -16.54 -10.05
N THR A 104 13.21 -15.61 -9.09
CA THR A 104 12.75 -15.75 -7.68
C THR A 104 13.57 -16.68 -6.78
N GLN A 105 14.76 -16.24 -6.38
CA GLN A 105 15.30 -16.66 -5.09
C GLN A 105 15.92 -15.42 -4.41
N PRO A 106 15.40 -14.98 -3.23
CA PRO A 106 16.11 -13.98 -2.44
C PRO A 106 17.48 -14.55 -2.05
N PRO A 107 18.49 -13.70 -1.82
CA PRO A 107 19.80 -14.16 -1.38
C PRO A 107 19.63 -15.08 -0.16
N PRO A 108 20.44 -16.15 -0.03
CA PRO A 108 20.34 -17.05 1.11
C PRO A 108 20.48 -16.23 2.39
N VAL A 109 19.42 -16.21 3.19
CA VAL A 109 19.44 -15.60 4.52
C VAL A 109 20.53 -16.33 5.32
N PRO A 110 21.46 -15.61 5.96
CA PRO A 110 22.45 -16.22 6.84
C PRO A 110 21.73 -17.12 7.84
N SER A 111 22.13 -18.39 7.92
CA SER A 111 21.57 -19.31 8.90
C SER A 111 21.77 -18.73 10.30
N ARG A 112 20.68 -18.35 10.97
CA ARG A 112 20.72 -18.01 12.40
C ARG A 112 21.12 -19.29 13.12
N SER A 113 22.33 -19.32 13.66
CA SER A 113 22.78 -20.40 14.54
C SER A 113 21.79 -20.52 15.69
N THR A 114 21.20 -21.69 15.87
CA THR A 114 20.24 -22.01 16.95
C THR A 114 20.90 -22.10 18.33
N GLU A 115 22.11 -21.55 18.51
CA GLU A 115 22.94 -21.75 19.70
C GLU A 115 23.24 -20.46 20.48
N ILE A 116 22.86 -19.28 19.97
CA ILE A 116 23.05 -18.02 20.69
C ILE A 116 21.71 -17.64 21.34
N LYS A 117 21.43 -18.24 22.50
CA LYS A 117 20.24 -17.89 23.31
C LYS A 117 20.23 -16.43 23.75
N ARG A 118 21.40 -15.79 23.87
CA ARG A 118 21.52 -14.40 24.30
C ARG A 118 22.62 -13.71 23.50
N ASP A 119 22.35 -12.48 23.06
CA ASP A 119 23.32 -11.60 22.40
C ASP A 119 24.56 -11.35 23.30
N LEU A 120 25.61 -10.76 22.75
CA LEU A 120 26.84 -10.36 23.46
C LEU A 120 26.55 -9.50 24.71
N PHE A 121 25.42 -8.80 24.73
CA PHE A 121 24.94 -8.00 25.86
C PHE A 121 23.97 -8.76 26.78
N GLY A 122 23.75 -10.05 26.56
CA GLY A 122 22.85 -10.89 27.35
C GLY A 122 21.37 -10.76 26.99
N ALA A 123 21.01 -9.94 26.00
CA ALA A 123 19.62 -9.77 25.56
C ALA A 123 19.15 -10.97 24.73
N GLU A 124 17.96 -11.47 25.02
CA GLU A 124 17.28 -12.42 24.13
C GLU A 124 16.97 -11.72 22.80
N PRO A 125 17.16 -12.38 21.64
CA PRO A 125 16.76 -11.83 20.35
C PRO A 125 15.27 -11.46 20.35
N PHE A 126 14.92 -10.31 19.79
CA PHE A 126 13.53 -9.88 19.69
C PHE A 126 12.70 -10.92 18.92
N ASP A 127 11.67 -11.47 19.57
CA ASP A 127 10.73 -12.42 19.00
C ASP A 127 9.34 -11.78 18.87
N PRO A 128 8.86 -11.52 17.63
CA PRO A 128 7.55 -10.93 17.39
C PRO A 128 6.37 -11.77 17.90
N PHE A 129 6.55 -13.07 18.11
CA PHE A 129 5.46 -13.98 18.50
C PHE A 129 5.40 -14.25 20.01
N ASN A 130 6.46 -13.94 20.75
CA ASN A 130 6.52 -14.09 22.21
C ASN A 130 6.34 -12.76 22.96
N CYS A 131 6.08 -11.66 22.26
CA CYS A 131 5.91 -10.35 22.88
C CYS A 131 4.56 -10.26 23.61
N GLY A 132 4.56 -10.44 24.93
CA GLY A 132 3.38 -10.28 25.78
C GLY A 132 3.10 -8.81 26.12
N ALA A 133 1.90 -8.51 26.63
CA ALA A 133 1.43 -7.15 26.98
C ALA A 133 2.15 -6.49 28.20
N GLY A 134 3.43 -6.78 28.40
CA GLY A 134 4.23 -6.25 29.51
C GLY A 134 5.75 -6.34 29.31
N ASP A 135 6.24 -6.72 28.12
CA ASP A 135 7.68 -6.81 27.82
C ASP A 135 8.28 -5.48 27.36
N PHE A 136 7.47 -4.43 27.26
CA PHE A 136 7.93 -3.11 26.86
C PHE A 136 8.29 -2.25 28.08
N PRO A 137 9.34 -1.42 27.98
CA PRO A 137 9.61 -0.42 29.00
C PRO A 137 8.40 0.54 29.17
N PRO A 138 8.25 1.17 30.35
CA PRO A 138 7.02 1.86 30.75
C PRO A 138 6.58 2.98 29.79
N ASP A 139 7.54 3.63 29.14
CA ASP A 139 7.34 4.68 28.14
C ASP A 139 6.69 4.14 26.86
N ILE A 140 7.14 2.98 26.38
CA ILE A 140 6.58 2.33 25.19
C ILE A 140 5.20 1.74 25.51
N GLN A 141 5.05 1.08 26.66
CA GLN A 141 3.76 0.49 27.04
C GLN A 141 2.68 1.58 27.21
N SER A 142 3.01 2.69 27.89
CA SER A 142 2.10 3.83 28.03
C SER A 142 1.68 4.40 26.67
N LYS A 143 2.57 4.40 25.68
CA LYS A 143 2.25 4.91 24.34
C LYS A 143 1.33 3.97 23.56
N LEU A 144 1.54 2.66 23.70
CA LEU A 144 0.67 1.65 23.08
C LEU A 144 -0.73 1.69 23.70
N ASP A 145 -0.83 1.86 25.01
CA ASP A 145 -2.12 1.98 25.71
C ASP A 145 -2.88 3.24 25.26
N GLU A 146 -2.19 4.40 25.16
CA GLU A 146 -2.76 5.65 24.63
C GLU A 146 -3.29 5.46 23.20
N MET A 147 -2.53 4.80 22.33
CA MET A 147 -2.96 4.52 20.96
C MET A 147 -4.17 3.58 20.93
N GLN A 148 -4.17 2.53 21.75
CA GLN A 148 -5.27 1.58 21.84
C GLN A 148 -6.55 2.25 22.37
N GLU A 149 -6.44 3.15 23.34
CA GLU A 149 -7.54 3.98 23.82
C GLU A 149 -8.04 4.93 22.72
N GLY A 150 -7.13 5.59 22.00
CA GLY A 150 -7.48 6.44 20.85
C GLY A 150 -8.25 5.70 19.77
N PHE A 151 -7.85 4.46 19.42
CA PHE A 151 -8.60 3.62 18.49
C PHE A 151 -9.97 3.20 19.04
N LYS A 152 -10.05 2.89 20.35
CA LYS A 152 -11.29 2.49 21.01
C LYS A 152 -12.33 3.62 21.03
N MET A 153 -11.89 4.86 21.14
CA MET A 153 -12.76 6.05 21.13
C MET A 153 -13.22 6.44 19.71
N GLY A 154 -12.70 5.77 18.67
CA GLY A 154 -12.97 6.10 17.27
C GLY A 154 -12.15 7.31 16.79
N LEU A 155 -12.12 7.52 15.47
CA LEU A 155 -11.47 8.71 14.88
C LEU A 155 -12.33 9.96 15.13
N THR A 156 -12.37 10.45 16.37
CA THR A 156 -13.01 11.74 16.67
C THR A 156 -12.12 12.86 16.14
N LEU A 157 -12.47 13.38 14.96
CA LEU A 157 -11.84 14.51 14.27
C LEU A 157 -12.12 15.86 14.97
N GLU A 158 -12.15 15.89 16.29
CA GLU A 158 -12.36 17.12 17.05
C GLU A 158 -11.03 17.82 17.24
N GLY A 159 -10.54 18.48 16.19
CA GLY A 159 -9.34 19.32 16.30
C GLY A 159 -8.56 19.68 15.03
N THR A 160 -8.95 19.23 13.83
CA THR A 160 -8.31 19.71 12.59
C THR A 160 -9.32 20.31 11.62
N VAL A 161 -9.10 21.60 11.35
CA VAL A 161 -9.86 22.48 10.47
C VAL A 161 -9.62 22.04 9.03
N PHE A 162 -10.44 21.13 8.51
CA PHE A 162 -10.65 21.02 7.07
C PHE A 162 -11.84 21.92 6.71
N CYS A 163 -11.62 23.24 6.69
CA CYS A 163 -12.53 24.15 6.00
C CYS A 163 -12.28 23.96 4.50
N LEU A 164 -13.14 23.19 3.84
CA LEU A 164 -13.28 23.32 2.39
C LEU A 164 -14.02 24.63 2.16
N ASP A 165 -13.27 25.71 1.89
CA ASP A 165 -13.88 26.97 1.46
C ASP A 165 -14.82 26.70 0.27
N PRO A 166 -16.08 27.19 0.30
CA PRO A 166 -16.92 27.16 -0.88
C PRO A 166 -16.31 28.13 -1.89
N LEU A 167 -15.66 27.61 -2.93
CA LEU A 167 -15.34 28.41 -4.11
C LEU A 167 -16.65 28.90 -4.72
N ASP A 168 -16.89 30.19 -4.50
CA ASP A 168 -17.79 31.10 -5.19
C ASP A 168 -18.44 30.53 -6.47
N SER A 169 -19.68 30.08 -6.32
CA SER A 169 -20.63 30.02 -7.43
C SER A 169 -21.14 31.43 -7.70
N ARG A 170 -20.53 32.13 -8.66
CA ARG A 170 -21.19 33.22 -9.41
C ARG A 170 -20.71 33.24 -10.86
N CYS A 171 -21.70 33.43 -11.73
CA CYS A 171 -21.67 33.50 -13.19
C CYS A 171 -20.63 34.47 -13.77
#